data_AF-L7C9U7-F1
#
_entry.id   AF-L7C9U7-F1
#
_cell.length_a   1.000
_cell.length_b   1.000
_cell.length_c   1.000
_cell.angle_alpha   90.00
_cell.angle_beta   90.00
_cell.angle_gamma   90.00
#
_symmetry.space_group_name_H-M   'P 1'
#
loop_
_entity.id
_entity.type
_entity.pdbx_description
1 polymer ?
#
loop_
_entity_poly.entity_id
_entity_poly.type
_entity_poly.pdbx_seq_one_letter_code
_entity_poly.pdbx_strand_id
1 'polypeptide(L)'
;MNVRRLHLIPALILLFVATAVVPQTSLAETQKLVLVAGKPSHPPRMHEFNAGVQLLADSLKDVENLDVEVVLNGWPKDEAIFENADAVVFYMDGGGRHEIVQEEGRRLKMIDEWAKNGVGLGFMHYGVEVLTDQAGDEMKRWIGGHYEHQFSCNPIWEPTFAVFPDHPVTNGVQPFQANDEWYFNMRFLSGMPGNEAKEIDGLQFQPILLAKPSDDVRDGPYVYPRGPYAHIQASGGRAEAMMWVVERPDGGRGFGFTGGHFHDNWGIEDYRKVVLNALVWTAKGNIPEDGIQSTVSKEQLDQNLDPKKPRKKK
;
A
#
# COMPACT_ATOMS: atom_id res chain seq x y z
N MET A 1 54.98 -51.27 -58.85
CA MET A 1 53.84 -51.16 -57.91
C MET A 1 54.13 -50.07 -56.91
N ASN A 2 53.45 -48.92 -57.00
CA ASN A 2 53.09 -48.09 -55.85
C ASN A 2 52.18 -46.95 -56.35
N VAL A 3 50.89 -47.11 -56.08
CA VAL A 3 49.83 -46.16 -56.43
C VAL A 3 49.79 -45.08 -55.35
N ARG A 4 50.12 -43.84 -55.69
CA ARG A 4 49.92 -42.68 -54.80
C ARG A 4 48.46 -42.24 -54.92
N ARG A 5 47.69 -42.40 -53.84
CA ARG A 5 46.34 -41.83 -53.69
C ARG A 5 46.48 -40.32 -53.41
N LEU A 6 45.89 -39.49 -54.27
CA LEU A 6 45.61 -38.08 -53.96
C LEU A 6 44.40 -38.03 -53.03
N HIS A 7 44.50 -37.35 -51.89
CA HIS A 7 43.36 -37.01 -51.04
C HIS A 7 42.95 -35.57 -51.32
N LEU A 8 41.76 -35.39 -51.87
CA LEU A 8 41.07 -34.11 -52.01
C LEU A 8 40.45 -33.76 -50.65
N ILE A 9 40.88 -32.67 -50.04
CA ILE A 9 40.25 -32.09 -48.84
C ILE A 9 39.14 -31.15 -49.33
N PRO A 10 37.88 -31.32 -48.91
CA PRO A 10 36.81 -30.39 -49.27
C PRO A 10 36.92 -29.13 -48.41
N ALA A 11 37.01 -27.97 -49.06
CA ALA A 11 36.96 -26.67 -48.39
C ALA A 11 35.51 -26.41 -47.91
N LEU A 12 35.31 -26.45 -46.59
CA LEU A 12 34.05 -26.11 -45.95
C LEU A 12 33.97 -24.59 -45.83
N ILE A 13 33.15 -23.94 -46.65
CA ILE A 13 32.87 -22.50 -46.54
C ILE A 13 31.86 -22.32 -45.39
N LEU A 14 32.33 -21.83 -44.24
CA LEU A 14 31.45 -21.37 -43.15
C LEU A 14 30.85 -20.02 -43.54
N LEU A 15 29.55 -19.99 -43.79
CA LEU A 15 28.77 -18.77 -43.93
C LEU A 15 28.49 -18.22 -42.51
N PHE A 16 29.20 -17.17 -42.10
CA PHE A 16 28.88 -16.43 -40.87
C PHE A 16 27.66 -15.53 -41.15
N VAL A 17 26.47 -15.97 -40.74
CA VAL A 17 25.28 -15.11 -40.73
C VAL A 17 25.37 -14.25 -39.46
N ALA A 18 25.79 -13.00 -39.62
CA ALA A 18 25.74 -12.02 -38.55
C ALA A 18 24.27 -11.65 -38.29
N THR A 19 23.65 -12.27 -37.27
CA THR A 19 22.36 -11.82 -36.75
C THR A 19 22.57 -10.51 -36.02
N ALA A 20 22.19 -9.40 -36.67
CA ALA A 20 22.09 -8.12 -36.00
C ALA A 20 21.03 -8.22 -34.89
N VAL A 21 21.47 -8.25 -33.64
CA VAL A 21 20.60 -8.09 -32.47
C VAL A 21 20.21 -6.62 -32.45
N VAL A 22 19.03 -6.32 -32.99
CA VAL A 22 18.42 -5.00 -32.82
C VAL A 22 17.89 -4.96 -31.38
N PRO A 23 18.35 -4.05 -30.52
CA PRO A 23 17.78 -3.90 -29.20
C PRO A 23 16.32 -3.48 -29.38
N GLN A 24 15.38 -4.35 -29.02
CA GLN A 24 14.00 -3.95 -28.81
C GLN A 24 13.99 -3.03 -27.59
N THR A 25 13.92 -1.73 -27.83
CA THR A 25 13.43 -0.80 -26.82
C THR A 25 11.96 -1.16 -26.57
N SER A 26 11.68 -1.93 -25.52
CA SER A 26 10.31 -2.00 -25.01
C SER A 26 9.93 -0.57 -24.64
N LEU A 27 8.87 -0.03 -25.27
CA LEU A 27 8.23 1.14 -24.69
C LEU A 27 7.86 0.76 -23.26
N ALA A 28 8.27 1.59 -22.29
CA ALA A 28 7.84 1.39 -20.92
C ALA A 28 6.31 1.41 -20.92
N GLU A 29 5.70 0.31 -20.48
CA GLU A 29 4.26 0.24 -20.32
C GLU A 29 3.85 1.28 -19.28
N THR A 30 2.80 2.05 -19.53
CA THR A 30 2.27 3.00 -18.55
C THR A 30 1.42 2.24 -17.55
N GLN A 31 1.82 2.26 -16.27
CA GLN A 31 1.05 1.64 -15.19
C GLN A 31 -0.18 2.46 -14.86
N LYS A 32 -1.32 1.81 -14.62
CA LYS A 32 -2.55 2.46 -14.17
C LYS A 32 -2.81 2.24 -12.68
N LEU A 33 -2.84 3.32 -11.91
CA LEU A 33 -3.16 3.34 -10.49
C LEU A 33 -4.51 4.03 -10.25
N VAL A 34 -5.44 3.36 -9.57
CA VAL A 34 -6.72 3.95 -9.17
C VAL A 34 -6.74 4.20 -7.66
N LEU A 35 -6.87 5.47 -7.25
CA LEU A 35 -7.03 5.86 -5.86
C LEU A 35 -8.51 6.09 -5.53
N VAL A 36 -9.05 5.32 -4.59
CA VAL A 36 -10.46 5.37 -4.20
C VAL A 36 -10.60 6.01 -2.82
N ALA A 37 -11.19 7.20 -2.77
CA ALA A 37 -11.54 7.88 -1.53
C ALA A 37 -12.89 7.42 -0.98
N GLY A 38 -12.97 7.31 0.34
CA GLY A 38 -14.22 7.12 1.06
C GLY A 38 -15.15 8.34 1.01
N LYS A 39 -16.35 8.18 1.58
CA LYS A 39 -17.28 9.29 1.80
C LYS A 39 -16.79 10.17 2.97
N PRO A 40 -17.16 11.47 3.00
CA PRO A 40 -16.83 12.35 4.11
C PRO A 40 -17.26 11.77 5.47
N SER A 41 -16.31 11.71 6.40
CA SER A 41 -16.53 11.25 7.78
C SER A 41 -15.72 12.09 8.77
N HIS A 42 -15.89 11.88 10.08
CA HIS A 42 -15.13 12.59 11.12
C HIS A 42 -15.23 14.14 11.07
N PRO A 43 -14.69 14.85 12.07
CA PRO A 43 -14.57 16.31 12.02
C PRO A 43 -13.63 16.81 10.90
N PRO A 44 -13.69 18.10 10.54
CA PRO A 44 -12.75 18.69 9.59
C PRO A 44 -11.29 18.43 9.98
N ARG A 45 -10.42 18.26 8.97
CA ARG A 45 -8.99 17.88 9.07
C ARG A 45 -8.74 16.42 9.50
N MET A 46 -9.80 15.65 9.75
CA MET A 46 -9.71 14.22 10.04
C MET A 46 -10.41 13.42 8.93
N HIS A 47 -9.82 12.30 8.52
CA HIS A 47 -10.38 11.40 7.49
C HIS A 47 -10.79 12.18 6.22
N GLU A 48 -9.94 13.12 5.80
CA GLU A 48 -10.14 13.91 4.58
C GLU A 48 -9.71 13.08 3.37
N PHE A 49 -10.43 11.98 3.13
CA PHE A 49 -10.07 10.98 2.11
C PHE A 49 -10.08 11.58 0.71
N ASN A 50 -11.15 12.33 0.37
CA ASN A 50 -11.27 12.97 -0.95
C ASN A 50 -10.13 13.97 -1.20
N ALA A 51 -9.79 14.80 -0.21
CA ALA A 51 -8.66 15.73 -0.32
C ALA A 51 -7.33 14.97 -0.40
N GLY A 52 -7.18 13.92 0.41
CA GLY A 52 -5.95 13.13 0.50
C GLY A 52 -5.61 12.42 -0.81
N VAL A 53 -6.56 11.70 -1.43
CA VAL A 53 -6.29 11.02 -2.71
C VAL A 53 -5.97 12.01 -3.83
N GLN A 54 -6.60 13.19 -3.86
CA GLN A 54 -6.31 14.21 -4.86
C GLN A 54 -4.92 14.83 -4.66
N LEU A 55 -4.52 15.08 -3.41
CA LEU A 55 -3.20 15.58 -3.08
C LEU A 55 -2.09 14.56 -3.39
N LEU A 56 -2.34 13.27 -3.09
CA LEU A 56 -1.42 12.18 -3.43
C LEU A 56 -1.32 12.01 -4.95
N ALA A 57 -2.42 12.10 -5.70
CA ALA A 57 -2.40 12.08 -7.16
C ALA A 57 -1.62 13.27 -7.74
N ASP A 58 -1.83 14.50 -7.23
CA ASP A 58 -1.03 15.67 -7.66
C ASP A 58 0.46 15.51 -7.34
N SER A 59 0.78 14.81 -6.25
CA SER A 59 2.18 14.47 -5.88
C SER A 59 2.81 13.39 -6.78
N LEU A 60 2.00 12.68 -7.57
CA LEU A 60 2.45 11.63 -8.51
C LEU A 60 2.45 12.08 -9.98
N LYS A 61 1.96 13.29 -10.30
CA LYS A 61 1.72 13.73 -11.68
C LYS A 61 2.95 13.74 -12.59
N ASP A 62 4.15 13.89 -12.00
CA ASP A 62 5.42 13.96 -12.71
C ASP A 62 6.16 12.61 -12.69
N VAL A 63 5.55 11.55 -12.17
CA VAL A 63 6.10 10.19 -12.21
C VAL A 63 5.94 9.63 -13.62
N GLU A 64 7.07 9.31 -14.26
CA GLU A 64 7.07 8.76 -15.61
C GLU A 64 6.36 7.41 -15.68
N ASN A 65 5.62 7.18 -16.77
CA ASN A 65 4.90 5.93 -17.07
C ASN A 65 3.89 5.53 -15.97
N LEU A 66 3.30 6.50 -15.28
CA LEU A 66 2.21 6.25 -14.34
C LEU A 66 1.00 7.12 -14.69
N ASP A 67 -0.14 6.47 -14.90
CA ASP A 67 -1.45 7.12 -14.97
C ASP A 67 -2.17 6.94 -13.63
N VAL A 68 -2.66 8.05 -13.06
CA VAL A 68 -3.32 8.05 -11.75
C VAL A 68 -4.75 8.56 -11.89
N GLU A 69 -5.70 7.66 -11.70
CA GLU A 69 -7.12 7.99 -11.67
C GLU A 69 -7.63 8.08 -10.24
N VAL A 70 -8.58 8.99 -10.01
CA VAL A 70 -9.15 9.23 -8.67
C VAL A 70 -10.65 8.98 -8.69
N VAL A 71 -11.12 8.15 -7.76
CA VAL A 71 -12.53 7.99 -7.41
C VAL A 71 -12.82 8.73 -6.12
N LEU A 72 -13.86 9.54 -6.12
CA LEU A 72 -14.30 10.29 -4.94
C LEU A 72 -15.63 9.75 -4.38
N ASN A 73 -15.79 9.88 -3.07
CA ASN A 73 -17.05 9.60 -2.36
C ASN A 73 -17.54 8.15 -2.38
N GLY A 74 -16.62 7.20 -2.22
CA GLY A 74 -16.89 5.76 -2.12
C GLY A 74 -16.76 5.04 -3.45
N TRP A 75 -17.49 3.93 -3.61
CA TRP A 75 -17.43 3.13 -4.83
C TRP A 75 -17.95 3.90 -6.06
N PRO A 76 -17.28 3.83 -7.23
CA PRO A 76 -17.68 4.60 -8.40
C PRO A 76 -19.01 4.10 -8.97
N LYS A 77 -19.72 5.00 -9.66
CA LYS A 77 -20.93 4.62 -10.42
C LYS A 77 -20.59 3.88 -11.71
N ASP A 78 -19.46 4.23 -12.31
CA ASP A 78 -18.95 3.61 -13.52
C ASP A 78 -17.69 2.82 -13.16
N GLU A 79 -17.80 1.49 -13.21
CA GLU A 79 -16.71 0.57 -12.88
C GLU A 79 -15.69 0.43 -14.01
N ALA A 80 -15.93 1.02 -15.19
CA ALA A 80 -14.97 1.04 -16.29
C ALA A 80 -13.65 1.74 -15.90
N ILE A 81 -13.67 2.58 -14.87
CA ILE A 81 -12.48 3.19 -14.28
C ILE A 81 -11.45 2.15 -13.80
N PHE A 82 -11.91 0.95 -13.42
CA PHE A 82 -11.03 -0.13 -12.98
C PHE A 82 -10.48 -1.00 -14.12
N GLU A 83 -10.93 -0.80 -15.36
CA GLU A 83 -10.44 -1.58 -16.50
C GLU A 83 -8.94 -1.35 -16.69
N ASN A 84 -8.20 -2.47 -16.81
CA ASN A 84 -6.75 -2.51 -16.96
C ASN A 84 -5.97 -1.79 -15.84
N ALA A 85 -6.55 -1.64 -14.65
CA ALA A 85 -5.81 -1.11 -13.51
C ALA A 85 -4.70 -2.09 -13.08
N ASP A 86 -3.47 -1.60 -12.96
CA ASP A 86 -2.36 -2.35 -12.36
C ASP A 86 -2.44 -2.35 -10.85
N ALA A 87 -3.05 -1.32 -10.25
CA ALA A 87 -3.34 -1.27 -8.83
C ALA A 87 -4.60 -0.46 -8.50
N VAL A 88 -5.27 -0.86 -7.41
CA VAL A 88 -6.37 -0.12 -6.78
C VAL A 88 -6.08 0.06 -5.30
N VAL A 89 -6.16 1.30 -4.82
CA VAL A 89 -5.87 1.65 -3.43
C VAL A 89 -7.07 2.33 -2.79
N PHE A 90 -7.48 1.83 -1.63
CA PHE A 90 -8.64 2.28 -0.88
C PHE A 90 -8.20 3.10 0.33
N TYR A 91 -8.49 4.41 0.31
CA TYR A 91 -8.29 5.31 1.45
C TYR A 91 -9.65 5.81 1.92
N MET A 92 -10.22 5.15 2.93
CA MET A 92 -11.62 5.30 3.30
C MET A 92 -11.91 4.84 4.73
N ASP A 93 -13.16 5.01 5.16
CA ASP A 93 -13.68 4.36 6.37
C ASP A 93 -13.85 2.85 6.14
N GLY A 94 -13.63 2.05 7.20
CA GLY A 94 -13.76 0.60 7.18
C GLY A 94 -14.92 0.04 8.00
N GLY A 95 -14.70 -1.13 8.59
CA GLY A 95 -15.66 -1.89 9.38
C GLY A 95 -16.77 -2.52 8.53
N GLY A 96 -17.94 -2.76 9.12
CA GLY A 96 -19.06 -3.46 8.45
C GLY A 96 -19.67 -2.72 7.25
N ARG A 97 -19.31 -1.45 7.06
CA ARG A 97 -19.76 -0.59 5.94
C ARG A 97 -18.65 -0.30 4.94
N HIS A 98 -17.52 -1.02 5.02
CA HIS A 98 -16.45 -0.88 4.06
C HIS A 98 -16.98 -1.08 2.65
N GLU A 99 -16.63 -0.20 1.71
CA GLU A 99 -17.17 -0.23 0.34
C GLU A 99 -16.93 -1.58 -0.37
N ILE A 100 -15.87 -2.31 -0.04
CA ILE A 100 -15.51 -3.61 -0.64
C ILE A 100 -16.46 -4.75 -0.25
N VAL A 101 -17.12 -4.68 0.90
CA VAL A 101 -18.04 -5.75 1.38
C VAL A 101 -19.50 -5.46 1.06
N GLN A 102 -19.79 -4.35 0.39
CA GLN A 102 -21.16 -3.95 0.06
C GLN A 102 -21.74 -4.76 -1.10
N GLU A 103 -23.03 -4.53 -1.37
CA GLU A 103 -23.79 -5.18 -2.45
C GLU A 103 -23.75 -6.70 -2.34
N GLU A 104 -24.04 -7.20 -1.14
CA GLU A 104 -24.12 -8.64 -0.84
C GLU A 104 -22.84 -9.40 -1.26
N GLY A 105 -21.68 -8.75 -1.11
CA GLY A 105 -20.37 -9.31 -1.43
C GLY A 105 -20.01 -9.32 -2.92
N ARG A 106 -20.80 -8.69 -3.81
CA ARG A 106 -20.46 -8.57 -5.24
C ARG A 106 -19.10 -7.88 -5.42
N ARG A 107 -18.88 -6.77 -4.72
CA ARG A 107 -17.65 -5.97 -4.81
C ARG A 107 -16.43 -6.75 -4.28
N LEU A 108 -16.62 -7.51 -3.20
CA LEU A 108 -15.56 -8.36 -2.65
C LEU A 108 -15.10 -9.41 -3.67
N LYS A 109 -16.05 -10.08 -4.33
CA LYS A 109 -15.74 -11.05 -5.40
C LYS A 109 -15.01 -10.41 -6.56
N MET A 110 -15.43 -9.22 -6.97
CA MET A 110 -14.77 -8.47 -8.04
C MET A 110 -13.32 -8.13 -7.70
N ILE A 111 -13.05 -7.68 -6.47
CA ILE A 111 -11.69 -7.41 -6.00
C ILE A 111 -10.87 -8.70 -5.87
N ASP A 112 -11.48 -9.80 -5.43
CA ASP A 112 -10.80 -11.11 -5.36
C ASP A 112 -10.37 -11.58 -6.76
N GLU A 113 -11.17 -11.34 -7.79
CA GLU A 113 -10.80 -11.61 -9.18
C GLU A 113 -9.67 -10.68 -9.67
N TRP A 114 -9.66 -9.39 -9.31
CA TRP A 114 -8.52 -8.51 -9.58
C TRP A 114 -7.25 -9.04 -8.94
N ALA A 115 -7.35 -9.44 -7.66
CA ALA A 115 -6.24 -9.96 -6.89
C ALA A 115 -5.63 -11.18 -7.58
N LYS A 116 -6.45 -12.17 -7.98
CA LYS A 116 -6.01 -13.38 -8.71
C LYS A 116 -5.35 -13.09 -10.04
N ASN A 117 -5.72 -11.99 -10.70
CA ASN A 117 -5.12 -11.55 -11.96
C ASN A 117 -3.89 -10.65 -11.75
N GLY A 118 -3.35 -10.59 -10.53
CA GLY A 118 -2.11 -9.90 -10.22
C GLY A 118 -2.23 -8.38 -10.10
N VAL A 119 -3.45 -7.82 -10.00
CA VAL A 119 -3.67 -6.40 -9.73
C VAL A 119 -3.25 -6.06 -8.30
N GLY A 120 -2.50 -4.99 -8.11
CA GLY A 120 -2.05 -4.53 -6.81
C GLY A 120 -3.20 -3.98 -5.94
N LEU A 121 -3.16 -4.23 -4.63
CA LEU A 121 -4.21 -3.79 -3.70
C LEU A 121 -3.65 -3.06 -2.48
N GLY A 122 -4.10 -1.84 -2.24
CA GLY A 122 -3.70 -1.05 -1.07
C GLY A 122 -4.88 -0.67 -0.19
N PHE A 123 -4.68 -0.66 1.12
CA PHE A 123 -5.68 -0.19 2.09
C PHE A 123 -5.04 0.72 3.12
N MET A 124 -5.64 1.89 3.32
CA MET A 124 -5.07 2.95 4.13
C MET A 124 -6.01 3.38 5.26
N HIS A 125 -5.40 3.66 6.40
CA HIS A 125 -6.03 4.08 7.64
C HIS A 125 -7.17 3.15 8.05
N TYR A 126 -8.36 3.68 8.30
CA TYR A 126 -9.56 2.91 8.64
C TYR A 126 -9.95 1.90 7.54
N GLY A 127 -9.49 2.06 6.29
CA GLY A 127 -9.66 1.08 5.22
C GLY A 127 -8.99 -0.27 5.49
N VAL A 128 -8.06 -0.36 6.44
CA VAL A 128 -7.49 -1.65 6.86
C VAL A 128 -8.40 -2.44 7.81
N GLU A 129 -9.54 -1.87 8.24
CA GLU A 129 -10.52 -2.55 9.10
C GLU A 129 -11.68 -3.13 8.30
N VAL A 130 -11.95 -4.41 8.53
CA VAL A 130 -13.15 -5.12 8.08
C VAL A 130 -13.69 -5.95 9.23
N LEU A 131 -14.98 -6.33 9.19
CA LEU A 131 -15.43 -7.40 10.08
C LEU A 131 -14.79 -8.71 9.63
N THR A 132 -14.26 -9.47 10.59
CA THR A 132 -13.47 -10.68 10.31
C THR A 132 -14.24 -11.70 9.47
N ASP A 133 -15.54 -11.85 9.72
CA ASP A 133 -16.45 -12.76 9.00
C ASP A 133 -16.90 -12.25 7.62
N GLN A 134 -16.61 -11.00 7.27
CA GLN A 134 -16.94 -10.44 5.96
C GLN A 134 -15.78 -10.51 4.97
N ALA A 135 -14.55 -10.19 5.42
CA ALA A 135 -13.39 -10.08 4.52
C ALA A 135 -12.03 -10.29 5.21
N GLY A 136 -11.98 -10.81 6.44
CA GLY A 136 -10.72 -10.91 7.18
C GLY A 136 -9.68 -11.80 6.47
N ASP A 137 -10.14 -12.92 5.91
CA ASP A 137 -9.27 -13.85 5.17
C ASP A 137 -8.84 -13.28 3.81
N GLU A 138 -9.71 -12.56 3.13
CA GLU A 138 -9.41 -11.80 1.91
C GLU A 138 -8.31 -10.78 2.17
N MET A 139 -8.46 -9.93 3.20
CA MET A 139 -7.45 -8.92 3.55
C MET A 139 -6.10 -9.55 3.90
N LYS A 140 -6.10 -10.68 4.61
CA LYS A 140 -4.87 -11.46 4.88
C LYS A 140 -4.20 -11.96 3.59
N ARG A 141 -4.98 -12.43 2.61
CA ARG A 141 -4.43 -12.87 1.31
C ARG A 141 -3.98 -11.71 0.43
N TRP A 142 -4.70 -10.58 0.45
CA TRP A 142 -4.46 -9.45 -0.44
C TRP A 142 -3.33 -8.54 0.04
N ILE A 143 -3.31 -8.24 1.33
CA ILE A 143 -2.35 -7.29 1.91
C ILE A 143 -1.60 -7.84 3.11
N GLY A 144 -1.80 -9.10 3.50
CA GLY A 144 -1.06 -9.73 4.61
C GLY A 144 -1.67 -9.57 5.99
N GLY A 145 -2.62 -8.65 6.18
CA GLY A 145 -3.28 -8.45 7.47
C GLY A 145 -4.36 -7.37 7.48
N HIS A 146 -5.06 -7.24 8.61
CA HIS A 146 -6.14 -6.26 8.81
C HIS A 146 -6.29 -5.89 10.29
N TYR A 147 -6.99 -4.79 10.55
CA TYR A 147 -7.48 -4.46 11.89
C TYR A 147 -8.66 -5.37 12.24
N GLU A 148 -8.71 -5.87 13.47
CA GLU A 148 -9.87 -6.60 14.01
C GLU A 148 -10.38 -5.92 15.28
N HIS A 149 -11.68 -5.60 15.29
CA HIS A 149 -12.35 -5.02 16.44
C HIS A 149 -12.15 -5.86 17.71
N GLN A 150 -11.78 -5.20 18.83
CA GLN A 150 -11.44 -5.82 20.13
C GLN A 150 -10.18 -6.70 20.15
N PHE A 151 -9.51 -6.89 19.02
CA PHE A 151 -8.18 -7.48 18.98
C PHE A 151 -7.10 -6.42 18.77
N SER A 152 -7.29 -5.55 17.79
CA SER A 152 -6.39 -4.43 17.48
C SER A 152 -6.77 -3.17 18.29
N CYS A 153 -5.88 -2.18 18.31
CA CYS A 153 -6.14 -0.89 18.94
C CYS A 153 -5.60 0.28 18.13
N ASN A 154 -6.13 1.47 18.41
CA ASN A 154 -5.96 2.72 17.67
C ASN A 154 -5.72 3.90 18.62
N PRO A 155 -4.59 3.96 19.35
CA PRO A 155 -4.24 5.16 20.10
C PRO A 155 -3.84 6.30 19.17
N ILE A 156 -3.96 7.53 19.66
CA ILE A 156 -3.28 8.69 19.09
C ILE A 156 -1.92 8.81 19.77
N TRP A 157 -0.84 8.74 18.98
CA TRP A 157 0.54 8.83 19.46
C TRP A 157 1.51 9.20 18.34
N GLU A 158 2.75 9.50 18.70
CA GLU A 158 3.78 10.01 17.79
C GLU A 158 5.02 9.09 17.81
N PRO A 159 5.00 7.98 17.06
CA PRO A 159 6.18 7.13 16.90
C PRO A 159 7.30 7.85 16.14
N THR A 160 8.54 7.49 16.46
CA THR A 160 9.71 7.82 15.64
C THR A 160 10.03 6.65 14.70
N PHE A 161 10.03 6.91 13.40
CA PHE A 161 10.50 5.99 12.39
C PHE A 161 11.91 6.40 11.97
N ALA A 162 12.91 5.60 12.32
CA ALA A 162 14.32 5.92 12.07
C ALA A 162 15.13 4.76 11.48
N VAL A 163 14.53 3.57 11.37
CA VAL A 163 15.14 2.38 10.79
C VAL A 163 14.17 1.84 9.76
N PHE A 164 14.67 1.65 8.54
CA PHE A 164 13.88 1.20 7.41
C PHE A 164 14.52 -0.07 6.83
N PRO A 165 13.72 -1.04 6.34
CA PRO A 165 14.25 -2.17 5.59
C PRO A 165 14.90 -1.70 4.28
N ASP A 166 15.78 -2.54 3.73
CA ASP A 166 16.22 -2.43 2.34
C ASP A 166 15.09 -2.90 1.42
N HIS A 167 14.28 -1.95 0.93
CA HIS A 167 13.12 -2.21 0.10
C HIS A 167 12.80 -0.97 -0.77
N PRO A 168 12.34 -1.11 -2.03
CA PRO A 168 12.06 0.06 -2.88
C PRO A 168 11.10 1.09 -2.25
N VAL A 169 10.15 0.63 -1.43
CA VAL A 169 9.18 1.51 -0.73
C VAL A 169 9.86 2.49 0.24
N THR A 170 11.06 2.17 0.73
CA THR A 170 11.83 3.01 1.66
C THR A 170 12.93 3.82 0.98
N ASN A 171 13.05 3.75 -0.35
CA ASN A 171 13.97 4.59 -1.13
C ASN A 171 13.81 6.07 -0.80
N GLY A 172 14.93 6.72 -0.45
CA GLY A 172 15.00 8.14 -0.09
C GLY A 172 14.20 8.59 1.13
N VAL A 173 13.58 7.67 1.88
CA VAL A 173 12.84 7.98 3.11
C VAL A 173 13.83 8.28 4.23
N GLN A 174 13.78 9.48 4.78
CA GLN A 174 14.56 9.90 5.93
C GLN A 174 13.78 9.67 7.24
N PRO A 175 14.45 9.67 8.41
CA PRO A 175 13.77 9.54 9.68
C PRO A 175 12.71 10.63 9.91
N PHE A 176 11.52 10.25 10.38
CA PHE A 176 10.44 11.17 10.67
C PHE A 176 9.61 10.76 11.89
N GLN A 177 8.80 11.71 12.36
CA GLN A 177 7.78 11.52 13.39
C GLN A 177 6.47 12.09 12.88
N ALA A 178 5.35 11.48 13.26
CA ALA A 178 4.03 11.99 12.95
C ALA A 178 3.05 11.58 14.05
N ASN A 179 2.47 12.55 14.74
CA ASN A 179 1.33 12.32 15.61
C ASN A 179 0.11 11.92 14.77
N ASP A 180 -0.35 10.68 14.92
CA ASP A 180 -1.47 10.11 14.17
C ASP A 180 -2.23 9.08 15.01
N GLU A 181 -3.38 8.63 14.54
CA GLU A 181 -4.09 7.47 15.09
C GLU A 181 -3.51 6.17 14.52
N TRP A 182 -2.28 5.84 14.91
CA TRP A 182 -1.58 4.66 14.39
C TRP A 182 -2.08 3.37 15.04
N TYR A 183 -2.60 2.47 14.20
CA TYR A 183 -3.13 1.19 14.67
C TYR A 183 -2.01 0.17 14.88
N PHE A 184 -2.19 -0.71 15.87
CA PHE A 184 -1.31 -1.86 16.09
C PHE A 184 -2.03 -3.04 16.74
N ASN A 185 -1.27 -4.13 16.96
CA ASN A 185 -1.79 -5.46 17.31
C ASN A 185 -2.77 -5.96 16.23
N MET A 186 -2.33 -5.89 14.97
CA MET A 186 -3.10 -6.26 13.80
C MET A 186 -3.21 -7.78 13.66
N ARG A 187 -4.21 -8.26 12.92
CA ARG A 187 -4.28 -9.65 12.46
C ARG A 187 -3.43 -9.80 11.23
N PHE A 188 -2.33 -10.53 11.33
CA PHE A 188 -1.53 -10.92 10.17
C PHE A 188 -1.71 -12.40 9.82
N LEU A 189 -1.33 -12.75 8.60
CA LEU A 189 -1.36 -14.11 8.09
C LEU A 189 -0.68 -15.10 9.06
N SER A 190 -1.30 -16.26 9.25
CA SER A 190 -0.85 -17.31 10.18
C SER A 190 -0.61 -16.86 11.63
N GLY A 191 -1.23 -15.75 12.05
CA GLY A 191 -1.11 -15.24 13.42
C GLY A 191 0.27 -14.68 13.75
N MET A 192 1.10 -14.37 12.75
CA MET A 192 2.40 -13.75 12.99
C MET A 192 2.25 -12.35 13.62
N PRO A 193 3.25 -11.85 14.37
CA PRO A 193 3.12 -10.53 15.00
C PRO A 193 3.33 -9.35 14.03
N GLY A 194 3.79 -9.60 12.79
CA GLY A 194 4.03 -8.59 11.77
C GLY A 194 5.24 -7.68 12.01
N ASN A 195 6.14 -8.06 12.94
CA ASN A 195 7.29 -7.25 13.34
C ASN A 195 8.59 -7.60 12.59
N GLU A 196 8.56 -8.61 11.71
CA GLU A 196 9.70 -9.12 10.95
C GLU A 196 9.24 -9.58 9.56
N ALA A 197 10.15 -9.59 8.59
CA ALA A 197 9.89 -10.12 7.26
C ALA A 197 9.67 -11.64 7.31
N LYS A 198 8.70 -12.14 6.56
CA LYS A 198 8.36 -13.57 6.50
C LYS A 198 7.82 -13.97 5.14
N GLU A 199 8.11 -15.19 4.73
CA GLU A 199 7.42 -15.84 3.62
C GLU A 199 6.47 -16.90 4.16
N ILE A 200 5.21 -16.88 3.73
CA ILE A 200 4.16 -17.82 4.15
C ILE A 200 3.36 -18.20 2.92
N ASP A 201 3.37 -19.48 2.57
CA ASP A 201 2.64 -20.02 1.41
C ASP A 201 2.91 -19.26 0.09
N GLY A 202 4.16 -18.83 -0.10
CA GLY A 202 4.60 -18.06 -1.27
C GLY A 202 4.24 -16.57 -1.25
N LEU A 203 3.54 -16.09 -0.21
CA LEU A 203 3.35 -14.67 0.04
C LEU A 203 4.53 -14.14 0.87
N GLN A 204 5.23 -13.15 0.33
CA GLN A 204 6.33 -12.47 1.00
C GLN A 204 5.78 -11.25 1.75
N PHE A 205 5.94 -11.19 3.06
CA PHE A 205 5.54 -10.08 3.92
C PHE A 205 6.77 -9.31 4.38
N GLN A 206 6.73 -7.98 4.26
CA GLN A 206 7.79 -7.08 4.70
C GLN A 206 7.19 -5.92 5.50
N PRO A 207 7.49 -5.77 6.80
CA PRO A 207 7.14 -4.56 7.53
C PRO A 207 8.00 -3.39 7.03
N ILE A 208 7.38 -2.23 6.82
CA ILE A 208 8.01 -1.02 6.27
C ILE A 208 8.22 0.03 7.37
N LEU A 209 7.15 0.38 8.07
CA LEU A 209 7.19 1.29 9.20
C LEU A 209 6.98 0.50 10.48
N LEU A 210 8.04 0.34 11.27
CA LEU A 210 8.01 -0.31 12.58
C LEU A 210 8.22 0.73 13.68
N ALA A 211 7.40 0.67 14.71
CA ALA A 211 7.67 1.41 15.94
C ALA A 211 7.33 0.55 17.16
N LYS A 212 7.98 0.84 18.28
CA LYS A 212 7.76 0.18 19.56
C LYS A 212 6.93 1.10 20.45
N PRO A 213 5.63 0.84 20.64
CA PRO A 213 4.80 1.62 21.54
C PRO A 213 5.33 1.51 22.98
N SER A 214 5.31 2.61 23.72
CA SER A 214 5.54 2.60 25.17
C SER A 214 4.40 1.87 25.89
N ASP A 215 4.62 1.55 27.16
CA ASP A 215 3.56 0.96 27.99
C ASP A 215 2.35 1.90 28.10
N ASP A 216 2.56 3.21 28.23
CA ASP A 216 1.47 4.21 28.23
C ASP A 216 0.61 4.15 26.95
N VAL A 217 1.23 3.96 25.79
CA VAL A 217 0.50 3.82 24.51
C VAL A 217 -0.23 2.48 24.43
N ARG A 218 0.34 1.41 25.01
CA ARG A 218 -0.29 0.07 25.11
C ARG A 218 -1.39 -0.02 26.16
N ASP A 219 -1.36 0.85 27.15
CA ASP A 219 -2.42 0.99 28.15
C ASP A 219 -3.54 1.89 27.63
N GLY A 220 -3.20 2.80 26.72
CA GLY A 220 -4.10 3.48 25.81
C GLY A 220 -4.56 4.85 26.30
N PRO A 221 -4.72 5.77 25.34
CA PRO A 221 -5.86 6.67 25.31
C PRO A 221 -6.85 6.24 24.22
N TYR A 222 -7.17 4.94 24.14
CA TYR A 222 -8.04 4.40 23.08
C TYR A 222 -9.43 5.04 23.11
N VAL A 223 -9.83 5.65 22.00
CA VAL A 223 -11.14 6.31 21.91
C VAL A 223 -12.24 5.26 21.78
N TYR A 224 -12.07 4.30 20.86
CA TYR A 224 -12.97 3.18 20.64
C TYR A 224 -12.28 2.11 19.77
N PRO A 225 -12.38 0.81 20.09
CA PRO A 225 -12.96 0.27 21.33
C PRO A 225 -12.05 0.56 22.54
N ARG A 226 -12.64 0.92 23.69
CA ARG A 226 -11.87 1.30 24.88
C ARG A 226 -11.17 0.10 25.50
N GLY A 227 -9.87 0.22 25.72
CA GLY A 227 -9.07 -0.74 26.48
C GLY A 227 -8.79 -0.25 27.90
N PRO A 228 -7.69 -0.70 28.54
CA PRO A 228 -6.66 -1.58 27.98
C PRO A 228 -7.16 -3.01 27.71
N TYR A 229 -6.45 -3.74 26.86
CA TYR A 229 -6.70 -5.15 26.57
C TYR A 229 -5.55 -6.02 27.05
N ALA A 230 -5.86 -7.07 27.80
CA ALA A 230 -4.84 -7.92 28.42
C ALA A 230 -3.85 -8.52 27.41
N HIS A 231 -4.30 -8.91 26.20
CA HIS A 231 -3.43 -9.46 25.16
C HIS A 231 -2.52 -8.42 24.50
N ILE A 232 -2.94 -7.15 24.46
CA ILE A 232 -2.13 -6.03 23.96
C ILE A 232 -1.06 -5.66 24.99
N GLN A 233 -1.44 -5.60 26.26
CA GLN A 233 -0.51 -5.36 27.37
C GLN A 233 0.53 -6.49 27.50
N ALA A 234 0.09 -7.74 27.33
CA ALA A 234 0.99 -8.91 27.33
C ALA A 234 2.05 -8.87 26.20
N SER A 235 1.83 -8.04 25.17
CA SER A 235 2.79 -7.81 24.08
C SER A 235 3.74 -6.64 24.35
N GLY A 236 3.90 -6.24 25.62
CA GLY A 236 4.79 -5.18 26.07
C GLY A 236 6.18 -5.26 25.45
N GLY A 237 6.68 -4.12 24.97
CA GLY A 237 8.01 -4.02 24.38
C GLY A 237 8.16 -4.56 22.95
N ARG A 238 7.13 -5.15 22.35
CA ARG A 238 7.14 -5.60 20.94
C ARG A 238 7.11 -4.40 19.98
N ALA A 239 7.84 -4.49 18.87
CA ALA A 239 7.67 -3.56 17.75
C ALA A 239 6.42 -3.94 16.95
N GLU A 240 5.67 -2.97 16.48
CA GLU A 240 4.43 -3.15 15.74
C GLU A 240 4.60 -2.53 14.35
N ALA A 241 3.95 -3.12 13.33
CA ALA A 241 3.93 -2.56 11.98
C ALA A 241 2.79 -1.56 11.81
N MET A 242 3.15 -0.33 11.44
CA MET A 242 2.23 0.74 11.03
C MET A 242 2.06 0.81 9.52
N MET A 243 3.01 0.19 8.80
CA MET A 243 2.94 -0.01 7.37
C MET A 243 3.66 -1.31 7.01
N TRP A 244 3.09 -2.06 6.09
CA TRP A 244 3.68 -3.30 5.59
C TRP A 244 3.30 -3.50 4.13
N VAL A 245 4.06 -4.33 3.45
CA VAL A 245 3.81 -4.74 2.07
C VAL A 245 3.82 -6.24 1.93
N VAL A 246 3.17 -6.72 0.88
CA VAL A 246 3.21 -8.11 0.46
C VAL A 246 3.44 -8.26 -1.04
N GLU A 247 4.27 -9.23 -1.43
CA GLU A 247 4.29 -9.76 -2.79
C GLU A 247 3.58 -11.12 -2.79
N ARG A 248 2.58 -11.26 -3.66
CA ARG A 248 1.70 -12.43 -3.72
C ARG A 248 2.18 -13.39 -4.81
N PRO A 249 1.92 -14.71 -4.66
CA PRO A 249 2.35 -15.72 -5.64
C PRO A 249 1.69 -15.57 -7.02
N ASP A 250 0.58 -14.81 -7.11
CA ASP A 250 -0.08 -14.42 -8.35
C ASP A 250 0.62 -13.25 -9.07
N GLY A 251 1.75 -12.76 -8.55
CA GLY A 251 2.49 -11.62 -9.08
C GLY A 251 1.89 -10.27 -8.72
N GLY A 252 0.80 -10.23 -7.96
CA GLY A 252 0.23 -9.02 -7.41
C GLY A 252 0.97 -8.52 -6.18
N ARG A 253 0.87 -7.21 -5.93
CA ARG A 253 1.44 -6.56 -4.75
C ARG A 253 0.34 -6.06 -3.84
N GLY A 254 0.62 -5.92 -2.55
CA GLY A 254 -0.34 -5.32 -1.65
C GLY A 254 0.30 -4.57 -0.50
N PHE A 255 -0.42 -3.65 0.10
CA PHE A 255 0.07 -2.94 1.29
C PHE A 255 -1.06 -2.52 2.23
N GLY A 256 -0.72 -2.47 3.51
CA GLY A 256 -1.53 -1.83 4.53
C GLY A 256 -0.78 -0.68 5.17
N PHE A 257 -1.49 0.40 5.46
CA PHE A 257 -0.95 1.59 6.13
C PHE A 257 -1.95 2.07 7.18
N THR A 258 -1.54 2.21 8.44
CA THR A 258 -2.47 2.51 9.54
C THR A 258 -2.60 4.00 9.84
N GLY A 259 -1.65 4.83 9.38
CA GLY A 259 -1.72 6.29 9.49
C GLY A 259 -2.75 6.90 8.55
N GLY A 260 -2.94 8.21 8.64
CA GLY A 260 -3.80 8.96 7.74
C GLY A 260 -5.08 9.45 8.42
N HIS A 261 -5.10 9.53 9.75
CA HIS A 261 -6.20 10.14 10.49
C HIS A 261 -6.20 11.65 10.26
N PHE A 262 -5.07 12.31 10.50
CA PHE A 262 -4.92 13.76 10.37
C PHE A 262 -4.42 14.13 8.97
N HIS A 263 -5.22 14.89 8.23
CA HIS A 263 -4.85 15.32 6.88
C HIS A 263 -3.59 16.19 6.85
N ASP A 264 -3.31 16.94 7.93
CA ASP A 264 -2.10 17.76 8.04
C ASP A 264 -0.80 16.94 7.93
N ASN A 265 -0.81 15.63 8.25
CA ASN A 265 0.38 14.79 8.15
C ASN A 265 0.87 14.61 6.70
N TRP A 266 0.02 14.85 5.69
CA TRP A 266 0.46 14.90 4.30
C TRP A 266 1.44 16.04 4.01
N GLY A 267 1.60 17.01 4.91
CA GLY A 267 2.65 18.02 4.84
C GLY A 267 4.04 17.52 5.23
N ILE A 268 4.13 16.42 5.99
CA ILE A 268 5.40 15.82 6.41
C ILE A 268 5.98 15.05 5.23
N GLU A 269 7.18 15.45 4.78
CA GLU A 269 7.77 14.93 3.54
C GLU A 269 7.93 13.42 3.54
N ASP A 270 8.62 12.84 4.52
CA ASP A 270 8.93 11.40 4.52
C ASP A 270 7.72 10.51 4.84
N TYR A 271 6.75 11.04 5.61
CA TYR A 271 5.44 10.41 5.80
C TYR A 271 4.71 10.28 4.46
N ARG A 272 4.74 11.34 3.64
CA ARG A 272 4.15 11.33 2.30
C ARG A 272 4.97 10.46 1.35
N LYS A 273 6.30 10.57 1.35
CA LYS A 273 7.23 9.85 0.47
C LYS A 273 7.08 8.34 0.57
N VAL A 274 7.04 7.78 1.79
CA VAL A 274 6.88 6.33 1.96
C VAL A 274 5.54 5.82 1.41
N VAL A 275 4.47 6.61 1.55
CA VAL A 275 3.17 6.29 0.96
C VAL A 275 3.22 6.40 -0.56
N LEU A 276 3.76 7.48 -1.13
CA LEU A 276 3.92 7.64 -2.58
C LEU A 276 4.74 6.49 -3.19
N ASN A 277 5.85 6.12 -2.57
CA ASN A 277 6.65 4.98 -2.98
C ASN A 277 5.81 3.69 -2.97
N ALA A 278 5.01 3.43 -1.93
CA ALA A 278 4.13 2.26 -1.89
C ALA A 278 3.03 2.27 -2.94
N LEU A 279 2.45 3.43 -3.25
CA LEU A 279 1.45 3.56 -4.32
C LEU A 279 2.05 3.13 -5.67
N VAL A 280 3.21 3.70 -6.03
CA VAL A 280 3.93 3.37 -7.27
C VAL A 280 4.37 1.91 -7.27
N TRP A 281 4.94 1.43 -6.15
CA TRP A 281 5.38 0.04 -6.00
C TRP A 281 4.24 -0.96 -6.22
N THR A 282 3.07 -0.67 -5.65
CA THR A 282 1.88 -1.53 -5.74
C THR A 282 1.36 -1.60 -7.16
N ALA A 283 1.44 -0.50 -7.92
CA ALA A 283 1.15 -0.45 -9.35
C ALA A 283 2.27 -1.07 -10.22
N LYS A 284 3.32 -1.62 -9.61
CA LYS A 284 4.52 -2.17 -10.29
C LYS A 284 5.33 -1.13 -11.08
N GLY A 285 5.15 0.15 -10.75
CA GLY A 285 5.95 1.23 -11.31
C GLY A 285 7.36 1.28 -10.72
N ASN A 286 8.21 2.08 -11.36
CA ASN A 286 9.60 2.28 -10.92
C ASN A 286 9.68 3.36 -9.83
N ILE A 287 10.42 3.07 -8.75
CA ILE A 287 10.69 4.03 -7.68
C ILE A 287 12.15 4.46 -7.79
N PRO A 288 12.45 5.76 -7.93
CA PRO A 288 13.83 6.26 -7.94
C PRO A 288 14.59 5.89 -6.66
N GLU A 289 15.92 5.85 -6.72
CA GLU A 289 16.77 5.60 -5.53
C GLU A 289 16.54 6.63 -4.42
N ASP A 290 16.29 7.89 -4.80
CA ASP A 290 15.95 8.99 -3.88
C ASP A 290 14.46 9.03 -3.50
N GLY A 291 13.65 8.06 -3.96
CA GLY A 291 12.21 8.01 -3.75
C GLY A 291 11.43 9.03 -4.58
N ILE A 292 10.10 8.94 -4.51
CA ILE A 292 9.20 9.89 -5.18
C ILE A 292 9.32 11.27 -4.54
N GLN A 293 9.78 12.25 -5.32
CA GLN A 293 9.90 13.63 -4.88
C GLN A 293 8.55 14.35 -4.99
N SER A 294 8.18 15.07 -3.94
CA SER A 294 6.97 15.89 -3.93
C SER A 294 7.10 17.02 -2.91
N THR A 295 6.45 18.15 -3.20
CA THR A 295 6.33 19.28 -2.26
C THR A 295 4.87 19.62 -2.09
N VAL A 296 4.44 19.81 -0.85
CA VAL A 296 3.06 20.14 -0.50
C VAL A 296 3.05 21.43 0.30
N SER A 297 2.41 22.47 -0.24
CA SER A 297 2.19 23.74 0.44
C SER A 297 0.98 23.68 1.38
N LYS A 298 0.84 24.68 2.25
CA LYS A 298 -0.35 24.82 3.10
C LYS A 298 -1.61 25.01 2.27
N GLU A 299 -1.52 25.77 1.18
CA GLU A 299 -2.63 25.99 0.26
C GLU A 299 -3.09 24.67 -0.39
N GLN A 300 -2.17 23.79 -0.78
CA GLN A 300 -2.51 22.45 -1.28
C GLN A 300 -3.20 21.59 -0.21
N LEU A 301 -2.74 21.63 1.05
CA LEU A 301 -3.39 20.92 2.18
C LEU A 301 -4.79 21.42 2.52
N ASP A 302 -5.11 22.66 2.14
CA ASP A 302 -6.41 23.28 2.40
C ASP A 302 -7.35 23.18 1.19
N GLN A 303 -6.87 22.67 0.05
CA GLN A 303 -7.68 22.39 -1.14
C GLN A 303 -8.52 21.12 -0.96
N ASN A 304 -9.69 21.11 -1.59
CA ASN A 304 -10.56 19.93 -1.73
C ASN A 304 -11.02 19.28 -0.41
N LEU A 305 -10.88 19.97 0.72
CA LEU A 305 -11.40 19.49 2.00
C LEU A 305 -12.90 19.22 1.92
N ASP A 306 -13.32 18.14 2.56
CA ASP A 306 -14.72 17.78 2.56
C ASP A 306 -15.55 18.84 3.28
N PRO A 307 -16.80 19.11 2.82
CA PRO A 307 -17.70 20.03 3.49
C PRO A 307 -18.22 19.42 4.81
N LYS A 308 -17.39 19.44 5.86
CA LYS A 308 -17.65 18.87 7.18
C LYS A 308 -18.06 19.94 8.18
N LYS A 309 -19.01 19.59 9.06
CA LYS A 309 -19.43 20.49 10.14
C LYS A 309 -18.35 20.50 11.23
N PRO A 310 -17.94 21.66 11.75
CA PRO A 310 -17.02 21.72 12.88
C PRO A 310 -17.61 21.00 14.09
N ARG A 311 -16.75 20.36 14.88
CA ARG A 311 -17.18 19.67 16.10
C ARG A 311 -17.86 20.68 17.03
N LYS A 312 -19.09 20.40 17.46
CA LYS A 312 -19.73 21.21 18.52
C LYS A 312 -18.83 21.12 19.75
N LYS A 313 -18.37 22.28 20.27
CA LYS A 313 -17.69 22.32 21.57
C LYS A 313 -18.67 21.76 22.61
N LYS A 314 -18.27 20.69 23.29
CA LYS A 314 -18.97 20.21 24.49
C LYS A 314 -18.55 21.08 25.67
#